data_AF-A0A0D8L9I1-F1
#
_entry.id   AF-A0A0D8L9I1-F1
#
_cell.length_a   1.000
_cell.length_b   1.000
_cell.length_c   1.000
_cell.angle_alpha   90.00
_cell.angle_beta   90.00
_cell.angle_gamma   90.00
#
_symmetry.space_group_name_H-M   'P 1'
#
loop_
_entity.id
_entity.type
_entity.pdbx_description
1 polymer ?
#
loop_
_entity_poly.entity_id
_entity_poly.type
_entity_poly.pdbx_seq_one_letter_code
_entity_poly.pdbx_strand_id
1 'polypeptide(L)'
;MKYPKIDDFHNGIKPMPKLFRVISVELDVLRAHLGSGGGVIFDCDDVEIRKVRRVKHNGGWCWQLVKENKDQEQWDYCLNQDRECLDNLNWEFGLFR
;
A
#
# COMPACT_ATOMS: atom_id res chain seq x y z
N MET A 1 -12.50 13.83 -4.35
CA MET A 1 -12.15 13.71 -2.93
C MET A 1 -10.75 13.12 -2.87
N LYS A 2 -9.86 13.65 -2.03
CA LYS A 2 -8.53 13.09 -1.82
C LYS A 2 -8.67 11.84 -0.94
N TYR A 3 -8.01 10.73 -1.29
CA TYR A 3 -8.05 9.53 -0.44
C TYR A 3 -7.14 9.75 0.78
N PRO A 4 -7.44 9.13 1.94
CA PRO A 4 -6.57 9.22 3.10
C PRO A 4 -5.22 8.54 2.83
N LYS A 5 -4.13 9.08 3.38
CA LYS A 5 -2.86 8.33 3.47
C LYS A 5 -2.93 7.33 4.63
N ILE A 6 -2.13 6.26 4.58
CA ILE A 6 -2.04 5.32 5.71
C ILE A 6 -1.52 6.04 6.97
N ASP A 7 -0.56 6.93 6.80
CA ASP A 7 0.02 7.79 7.84
C ASP A 7 -1.02 8.64 8.56
N ASP A 8 -2.08 9.08 7.88
CA ASP A 8 -3.14 9.89 8.50
C ASP A 8 -3.79 9.15 9.68
N PHE A 9 -3.88 7.81 9.60
CA PHE A 9 -4.48 7.00 10.67
C PHE A 9 -3.53 6.80 11.86
N HIS A 10 -2.23 6.70 11.61
CA HIS A 10 -1.22 6.50 12.64
C HIS A 10 -0.79 7.80 13.32
N ASN A 11 -0.87 8.92 12.60
CA ASN A 11 -0.63 10.26 13.14
C ASN A 11 -1.85 10.86 13.86
N GLY A 12 -2.96 10.11 13.95
CA GLY A 12 -4.19 10.56 14.63
C GLY A 12 -5.00 11.62 13.88
N ILE A 13 -4.65 11.93 12.64
CA ILE A 13 -5.40 12.85 11.77
C ILE A 13 -6.76 12.24 11.40
N LYS A 14 -6.81 10.92 11.23
CA LYS A 14 -8.03 10.16 10.95
C LYS A 14 -8.21 9.03 11.96
N PRO A 15 -9.45 8.70 12.34
CA PRO A 15 -9.70 7.56 13.20
C PRO A 15 -9.32 6.26 12.48
N MET A 16 -8.59 5.39 13.17
CA MET A 16 -8.21 4.07 12.66
C MET A 16 -9.48 3.29 12.25
N PRO A 17 -9.56 2.71 11.04
CA PRO A 17 -10.74 1.99 10.61
C PRO A 17 -10.94 0.72 11.44
N LYS A 18 -12.20 0.25 11.46
CA LYS A 18 -12.55 -1.06 12.02
C LYS A 18 -11.71 -2.17 11.39
N LEU A 19 -11.37 -3.18 12.18
CA LEU A 19 -10.64 -4.35 11.69
C LEU A 19 -11.38 -5.01 10.52
N PHE A 20 -10.62 -5.49 9.53
CA PHE A 20 -11.12 -6.07 8.27
C PHE A 20 -11.95 -5.15 7.37
N ARG A 21 -12.25 -3.90 7.80
CA ARG A 21 -12.90 -2.90 6.94
C ARG A 21 -11.96 -2.60 5.77
N VAL A 22 -12.46 -2.81 4.55
CA VAL A 22 -11.77 -2.38 3.34
C VAL A 22 -11.95 -0.88 3.17
N ILE A 23 -10.85 -0.17 2.96
CA ILE A 23 -10.81 1.25 2.62
C ILE A 23 -9.87 1.48 1.44
N SER A 24 -10.07 2.56 0.70
CA SER A 24 -9.11 3.03 -0.31
C SER A 24 -8.20 4.08 0.32
N VAL A 25 -6.89 3.96 0.08
CA VAL A 25 -5.86 4.88 0.58
C VAL A 25 -4.95 5.32 -0.56
N GLU A 26 -4.37 6.51 -0.41
CA GLU A 26 -3.13 6.88 -1.12
C GLU A 26 -1.98 6.10 -0.49
N LEU A 27 -1.32 5.27 -1.28
CA LEU A 27 -0.12 4.53 -0.91
C LEU A 27 1.07 5.11 -1.66
N ASP A 28 2.07 5.60 -0.93
CA ASP A 28 3.34 6.00 -1.52
C ASP A 28 4.11 4.73 -1.90
N VAL A 29 4.53 4.62 -3.16
CA VAL A 29 5.14 3.41 -3.75
C VAL A 29 6.34 3.77 -4.62
N LEU A 30 7.20 2.77 -4.86
CA LEU A 30 8.31 2.88 -5.82
C LEU A 30 7.94 2.21 -7.14
N ARG A 31 8.07 2.95 -8.24
CA ARG A 31 7.72 2.51 -9.59
C ARG A 31 8.87 2.67 -10.56
N ALA A 32 8.81 1.87 -11.62
CA ALA A 32 9.61 2.11 -12.82
C ALA A 32 8.78 2.90 -13.84
N HIS A 33 9.38 3.93 -14.43
CA HIS A 33 8.76 4.70 -15.52
C HIS A 33 9.64 4.71 -16.76
N LEU A 34 9.05 5.09 -17.89
CA LEU A 34 9.77 5.39 -19.11
C LEU A 34 10.21 6.85 -19.10
N GLY A 35 11.53 7.06 -19.17
CA GLY A 35 12.11 8.38 -19.35
C GLY A 35 11.92 8.92 -20.77
N SER A 36 12.04 10.24 -20.92
CA SER A 36 11.86 10.97 -22.19
C SER A 36 12.72 10.46 -23.36
N GLY A 37 13.83 9.76 -23.09
CA GLY A 37 14.70 9.14 -24.09
C GLY A 37 14.44 7.65 -24.37
N GLY A 38 13.35 7.07 -23.87
CA GLY A 38 13.04 5.65 -24.01
C GLY A 38 13.81 4.73 -23.05
N GLY A 39 14.61 5.29 -22.14
CA GLY A 39 15.25 4.54 -21.06
C GLY A 39 14.29 4.27 -19.90
N VAL A 40 14.55 3.22 -19.12
CA VAL A 40 13.80 2.94 -17.88
C VAL A 40 14.40 3.77 -16.74
N ILE A 41 13.54 4.47 -16.01
CA ILE A 41 13.87 5.10 -14.73
C ILE A 41 13.36 4.17 -13.64
N PHE A 42 14.28 3.69 -12.80
CA PHE A 42 13.95 2.85 -11.64
C PHE A 42 13.69 3.73 -10.41
N ASP A 43 12.99 3.17 -9.42
CA ASP A 43 12.79 3.74 -8.08
C ASP A 43 12.27 5.19 -8.08
N CYS A 44 11.27 5.47 -8.91
CA CYS A 44 10.55 6.73 -8.83
C CYS A 44 9.47 6.66 -7.75
N ASP A 45 9.43 7.69 -6.91
CA ASP A 45 8.33 7.89 -5.97
C ASP A 45 7.04 8.17 -6.75
N ASP A 46 6.02 7.35 -6.52
CA ASP A 46 4.68 7.52 -7.07
C ASP A 46 3.62 7.35 -5.97
N VAL A 47 2.39 7.78 -6.25
CA VAL A 47 1.25 7.66 -5.33
C VAL A 47 0.12 6.92 -6.00
N GLU A 48 -0.21 5.76 -5.46
CA GLU A 48 -1.20 4.86 -6.04
C GLU A 48 -2.41 4.67 -5.12
N ILE A 49 -3.59 4.59 -5.71
CA ILE A 49 -4.82 4.34 -4.94
C ILE A 49 -5.01 2.84 -4.80
N ARG A 50 -4.79 2.33 -3.59
CA ARG A 50 -4.95 0.90 -3.28
C ARG A 50 -6.04 0.67 -2.24
N LYS A 51 -6.73 -0.46 -2.39
CA LYS A 51 -7.64 -0.96 -1.34
C LYS A 51 -6.82 -1.72 -0.31
N VAL A 52 -6.99 -1.36 0.95
CA VAL A 52 -6.32 -2.00 2.08
C VAL A 52 -7.33 -2.36 3.16
N ARG A 53 -6.93 -3.26 4.05
CA ARG A 53 -7.65 -3.59 5.28
C ARG A 53 -6.66 -3.92 6.38
N ARG A 54 -7.10 -3.80 7.64
CA ARG A 54 -6.33 -4.27 8.79
C ARG A 54 -6.62 -5.75 9.05
N VAL A 55 -5.59 -6.58 9.16
CA VAL A 55 -5.68 -8.03 9.41
C VAL A 55 -4.77 -8.46 10.56
N LYS A 56 -5.09 -9.59 11.18
CA LYS A 56 -4.27 -10.18 12.23
C LYS A 56 -3.17 -11.03 11.58
N HIS A 57 -1.92 -10.76 11.94
CA HIS A 57 -0.75 -11.54 11.63
C HIS A 57 -0.12 -12.11 12.91
N ASN A 58 0.89 -12.96 12.80
CA ASN A 58 1.55 -13.61 13.95
C ASN A 58 2.13 -12.60 14.96
N GLY A 59 2.53 -11.40 14.50
CA GLY A 59 3.10 -10.33 15.34
C GLY A 59 2.11 -9.26 15.81
N GLY A 60 0.84 -9.31 15.40
CA GLY A 60 -0.14 -8.25 15.73
C GLY A 60 -1.09 -7.91 14.59
N TRP A 61 -1.56 -6.66 14.54
CA TRP A 61 -2.44 -6.18 13.48
C TRP A 61 -1.64 -5.36 12.46
N CYS A 62 -1.67 -5.76 11.19
CA CYS A 62 -1.00 -5.05 10.09
C CYS A 62 -1.99 -4.65 9.00
N TRP A 63 -1.55 -3.78 8.09
CA TRP A 63 -2.25 -3.47 6.85
C TRP A 63 -1.97 -4.51 5.79
N GLN A 64 -2.98 -4.84 4.98
CA GLN A 64 -2.85 -5.77 3.87
C GLN A 64 -3.59 -5.22 2.65
N LEU A 65 -2.94 -5.31 1.48
CA LEU A 65 -3.58 -5.04 0.20
C LEU A 65 -4.77 -5.98 -0.03
N VAL A 66 -5.84 -5.45 -0.58
CA VAL A 66 -7.03 -6.19 -0.97
C VAL A 66 -7.02 -6.36 -2.48
N LYS A 67 -6.95 -7.61 -2.93
CA LYS A 67 -7.16 -7.96 -4.34
C LYS A 67 -8.62 -7.73 -4.71
N GLU A 68 -8.84 -7.01 -5.81
CA GLU A 68 -10.16 -6.77 -6.37
C GLU A 68 -10.61 -7.93 -7.26
N ASN A 69 -9.65 -8.58 -7.92
CA ASN A 69 -9.88 -9.74 -8.77
C ASN A 69 -9.04 -10.94 -8.29
N LYS A 70 -9.56 -12.16 -8.48
CA LYS A 70 -8.87 -13.39 -8.04
C LYS A 70 -7.54 -13.61 -8.75
N ASP A 71 -7.47 -13.20 -10.00
CA ASP A 71 -6.34 -13.32 -10.91
C ASP A 71 -5.48 -12.06 -11.00
N GLN A 72 -5.71 -11.06 -10.13
CA GLN A 72 -5.02 -9.76 -10.20
C GLN A 72 -3.49 -9.88 -10.21
N GLU A 73 -2.94 -10.86 -9.49
CA GLU A 73 -1.49 -11.14 -9.47
C GLU A 73 -0.91 -11.54 -10.83
N GLN A 74 -1.74 -11.95 -11.81
CA GLN A 74 -1.29 -12.36 -13.14
C GLN A 74 -1.07 -11.18 -14.08
N TRP A 75 -1.75 -10.05 -13.87
CA TRP A 75 -1.76 -8.91 -14.80
C TRP A 75 -1.40 -7.58 -14.14
N ASP A 76 -1.58 -7.44 -12.82
CA ASP A 76 -1.13 -6.28 -12.05
C ASP A 76 0.33 -6.46 -11.68
N TYR A 77 1.21 -6.13 -12.64
CA TYR A 77 2.66 -6.26 -12.50
C TYR A 77 3.23 -5.46 -11.30
N CYS A 78 2.49 -4.42 -10.90
CA CYS A 78 2.79 -3.48 -9.83
C CYS A 78 2.38 -3.99 -8.44
N LEU A 79 1.53 -5.02 -8.36
CA LEU A 79 0.94 -5.47 -7.10
C LEU A 79 1.97 -5.98 -6.08
N ASN A 80 3.03 -6.64 -6.55
CA ASN A 80 4.07 -7.16 -5.66
C ASN A 80 4.95 -6.04 -5.10
N GLN A 81 5.27 -5.02 -5.92
CA GLN A 81 5.98 -3.83 -5.45
C GLN A 81 5.17 -3.08 -4.39
N ASP A 82 3.87 -2.93 -4.60
CA ASP A 82 3.01 -2.25 -3.62
C ASP A 82 2.89 -3.03 -2.32
N ARG A 83 2.92 -4.35 -2.42
CA ARG A 83 2.94 -5.23 -1.25
C ARG A 83 4.20 -5.00 -0.45
N GLU A 84 5.35 -4.93 -1.11
CA GLU A 84 6.64 -4.63 -0.48
C GLU A 84 6.63 -3.24 0.17
N CYS A 85 6.16 -2.20 -0.52
CA CYS A 85 6.00 -0.86 0.05
C CYS A 85 5.09 -0.87 1.29
N LEU A 86 3.95 -1.58 1.24
CA LEU A 86 3.05 -1.70 2.38
C LEU A 86 3.66 -2.51 3.53
N ASP A 87 4.46 -3.53 3.25
CA ASP A 87 5.15 -4.33 4.25
C ASP A 87 6.25 -3.51 4.95
N ASN A 88 6.96 -2.66 4.22
CA ASN A 88 7.90 -1.68 4.80
C ASN A 88 7.16 -0.69 5.72
N LEU A 89 6.02 -0.13 5.29
CA LEU A 89 5.21 0.73 6.15
C LEU A 89 4.73 -0.01 7.42
N ASN A 90 4.29 -1.27 7.29
CA ASN A 90 3.93 -2.08 8.45
C ASN A 90 5.11 -2.25 9.42
N TRP A 91 6.33 -2.43 8.92
CA TRP A 91 7.54 -2.48 9.73
C TRP A 91 7.84 -1.16 10.43
N GLU A 92 7.78 -0.04 9.71
CA GLU A 92 8.00 1.31 10.24
C GLU A 92 7.02 1.67 11.36
N PHE A 93 5.75 1.29 11.21
CA PHE A 93 4.73 1.46 12.26
C PHE A 93 4.83 0.43 13.39
N GLY A 94 5.80 -0.49 13.36
CA GLY A 94 5.97 -1.54 14.37
C GLY A 94 4.84 -2.57 14.42
N LEU A 95 4.15 -2.77 13.29
CA LEU A 95 3.03 -3.70 13.14
C LEU A 95 3.48 -5.12 12.78
N PHE A 96 4.70 -5.26 12.27
CA PHE A 96 5.44 -6.51 12.21
C PHE A 96 6.43 -6.57 13.37
N ARG A 97 6.49 -7.74 14.03
CA ARG A 97 7.44 -8.10 15.08
C ARG A 97 7.94 -9.50 14.81
#